data_AF-A0A7S2G7L3-F1
#
_entry.id   AF-A0A7S2G7L3-F1
#
_cell.length_a   1.000
_cell.length_b   1.000
_cell.length_c   1.000
_cell.angle_alpha   90.00
_cell.angle_beta   90.00
_cell.angle_gamma   90.00
#
_symmetry.space_group_name_H-M   'P 1'
#
loop_
_entity.id
_entity.type
_entity.pdbx_description
1 polymer ?
#
loop_
_entity_poly.entity_id
_entity_poly.type
_entity_poly.pdbx_seq_one_letter_code
_entity_poly.pdbx_strand_id
1 'polypeptide(L)'
;VWGFQTEACLHGCSGHGTCDMSFCVCEPSWYGRDCSQRRCPGSTCYAHPRTREQHCVECSQHGRCVDGECVCFPGWGYQDCSAVLCEANCSSTPADVRGVCVEDFPVSQCHCFGHWSGSNCSELLCLNGCSQHGRCVAGSCVCDEGYHGADCSLFFFSL
;
A
#
# COMPACT_ATOMS: atom_id res chain seq x y z
N VAL A 1 -7.09 -17.82 59.26
CA VAL A 1 -7.12 -18.59 57.99
C VAL A 1 -6.83 -17.59 56.88
N TRP A 2 -5.64 -17.63 56.28
CA TRP A 2 -5.29 -16.75 55.16
C TRP A 2 -5.90 -17.36 53.90
N GLY A 3 -7.00 -16.80 53.40
CA GLY A 3 -7.64 -17.24 52.17
C GLY A 3 -6.85 -16.72 50.96
N PHE A 4 -6.23 -17.63 50.21
CA PHE A 4 -5.67 -17.33 48.90
C PHE A 4 -6.84 -17.02 47.94
N GLN A 5 -6.90 -15.80 47.39
CA GLN A 5 -7.81 -15.50 46.27
C GLN A 5 -7.26 -16.21 45.02
N THR A 6 -7.70 -17.43 44.74
CA THR A 6 -7.17 -18.24 43.62
C THR A 6 -7.98 -18.19 42.32
N GLU A 7 -8.89 -17.22 42.15
CA GLU A 7 -9.81 -17.20 41.00
C GLU A 7 -9.97 -15.79 40.41
N ALA A 8 -8.88 -15.02 40.30
CA ALA A 8 -8.91 -13.71 39.68
C ALA A 8 -8.12 -13.73 38.36
N CYS A 9 -8.81 -13.48 37.26
CA CYS A 9 -8.13 -13.29 35.98
C CYS A 9 -7.19 -12.09 36.02
N LEU A 10 -6.04 -12.24 35.36
CA LEU A 10 -5.03 -11.19 35.27
C LEU A 10 -5.67 -9.91 34.71
N HIS A 11 -5.53 -8.81 35.47
CA HIS A 11 -6.11 -7.49 35.18
C HIS A 11 -7.62 -7.51 34.82
N GLY A 12 -8.39 -8.50 35.29
CA GLY A 12 -9.80 -8.62 34.94
C GLY A 12 -10.05 -8.76 33.44
N CYS A 13 -9.13 -9.40 32.71
CA CYS A 13 -9.15 -9.50 31.25
C CYS A 13 -9.20 -8.13 30.55
N SER A 14 -8.64 -7.10 31.20
CA SER A 14 -8.60 -5.71 30.73
C SER A 14 -9.95 -5.14 30.30
N GLY A 15 -11.07 -5.77 30.70
CA GLY A 15 -12.41 -5.42 30.24
C GLY A 15 -12.75 -5.85 28.80
N HIS A 16 -11.92 -6.68 28.17
CA HIS A 16 -12.06 -7.13 26.77
C HIS A 16 -12.16 -8.65 26.63
N GLY A 17 -12.73 -9.28 27.64
CA GLY A 17 -12.87 -10.73 27.67
C GLY A 17 -13.63 -11.21 28.89
N THR A 18 -14.00 -12.48 28.83
CA THR A 18 -14.63 -13.18 29.94
C THR A 18 -13.58 -13.97 30.71
N CYS A 19 -13.63 -13.89 32.04
CA CYS A 19 -12.78 -14.69 32.91
C CYS A 19 -13.35 -16.10 33.06
N ASP A 20 -12.57 -17.11 32.68
CA ASP A 20 -12.91 -18.53 32.83
C ASP A 20 -11.76 -19.30 33.48
N MET A 21 -11.96 -19.82 34.70
CA MET A 21 -10.98 -20.61 35.47
C MET A 21 -9.55 -20.03 35.45
N SER A 22 -9.41 -18.73 35.75
CA SER A 22 -8.15 -17.97 35.75
C SER A 22 -7.50 -17.70 34.38
N PHE A 23 -8.20 -18.00 33.28
CA PHE A 23 -7.80 -17.63 31.92
C PHE A 23 -8.78 -16.62 31.32
N CYS A 24 -8.25 -15.71 30.49
CA CYS A 24 -9.07 -14.76 29.76
C CYS A 24 -9.45 -15.29 28.39
N VAL A 25 -10.75 -15.42 28.15
CA VAL A 25 -11.31 -15.66 26.81
C VAL A 25 -11.62 -14.31 26.20
N CYS A 26 -10.76 -13.85 25.30
CA CYS A 26 -10.85 -12.51 24.73
C CYS A 26 -12.01 -12.35 23.73
N GLU A 27 -12.60 -11.16 23.73
CA GLU A 27 -13.54 -10.72 22.72
C GLU A 27 -12.87 -10.66 21.33
N PRO A 28 -13.67 -10.69 20.23
CA PRO A 28 -13.13 -10.49 18.89
C PRO A 28 -12.25 -9.24 18.84
N SER A 29 -11.11 -9.35 18.15
CA SER A 29 -10.10 -8.29 18.03
C SER A 29 -9.26 -8.02 19.28
N TRP A 30 -9.36 -8.84 20.33
CA TRP A 30 -8.46 -8.81 21.49
C TRP A 30 -7.72 -10.12 21.66
N TYR A 31 -6.50 -10.05 22.19
CA TYR A 31 -5.67 -11.21 22.46
C TYR A 31 -4.67 -10.94 23.60
N GLY A 32 -3.87 -11.95 23.88
CA GLY A 32 -2.93 -11.94 24.99
C GLY A 32 -3.53 -12.53 26.26
N ARG A 33 -2.69 -12.65 27.28
CA ARG A 33 -3.00 -13.33 28.55
C ARG A 33 -4.07 -12.64 29.41
N ASP A 34 -4.29 -11.36 29.17
CA ASP A 34 -5.25 -10.51 29.88
C ASP A 34 -6.09 -9.67 28.91
N CYS A 35 -6.15 -10.04 27.62
CA CYS A 35 -6.88 -9.30 26.57
C CYS A 35 -6.51 -7.82 26.47
N SER A 36 -5.29 -7.43 26.84
CA SER A 36 -4.82 -6.04 26.71
C SER A 36 -4.35 -5.69 25.30
N GLN A 37 -4.14 -6.68 24.43
CA GLN A 37 -3.56 -6.49 23.10
C GLN A 37 -4.67 -6.48 22.04
N ARG A 38 -4.75 -5.41 21.25
CA ARG A 38 -5.68 -5.32 20.12
C ARG A 38 -5.11 -6.01 18.89
N ARG A 39 -5.95 -6.75 18.16
CA ARG A 39 -5.65 -7.35 16.87
C ARG A 39 -6.17 -6.43 15.76
N CYS A 40 -5.26 -5.93 14.94
CA CYS A 40 -5.64 -5.22 13.72
C CYS A 40 -6.09 -6.19 12.61
N PRO A 41 -6.86 -5.73 11.62
CA PRO A 41 -7.12 -6.50 10.40
C PRO A 41 -5.83 -6.94 9.71
N GLY A 42 -5.85 -8.07 9.00
CA GLY A 42 -4.67 -8.64 8.34
C GLY A 42 -3.58 -9.14 9.30
N SER A 43 -3.90 -9.27 10.60
CA SER A 43 -2.95 -9.81 11.56
C SER A 43 -2.85 -11.33 11.46
N THR A 44 -1.64 -11.84 11.28
CA THR A 44 -1.37 -13.29 11.35
C THR A 44 -0.22 -13.54 12.32
N CYS A 45 -0.32 -14.60 13.11
CA CYS A 45 0.74 -14.99 14.03
C CYS A 45 1.15 -16.43 13.74
N TYR A 46 2.44 -16.68 13.75
CA TYR A 46 3.00 -18.02 13.63
C TYR A 46 4.07 -18.24 14.70
N ALA A 47 4.17 -19.47 15.17
CA ALA A 47 5.22 -19.87 16.10
C ALA A 47 6.47 -20.25 15.30
N HIS A 48 7.62 -19.74 15.72
CA HIS A 48 8.90 -20.12 15.15
C HIS A 48 9.13 -21.63 15.39
N PRO A 49 9.43 -22.45 14.36
CA PRO A 49 9.36 -23.92 14.46
C PRO A 49 10.28 -24.54 15.52
N ARG A 50 11.41 -23.89 15.83
CA ARG A 50 12.41 -24.40 16.78
C ARG A 50 12.36 -23.75 18.16
N THR A 51 12.18 -22.45 18.21
CA THR A 51 12.23 -21.68 19.46
C THR A 51 10.85 -21.53 20.10
N ARG A 52 9.77 -21.83 19.36
CA ARG A 52 8.38 -21.56 19.73
C ARG A 52 8.08 -20.09 20.05
N GLU A 53 8.98 -19.20 19.65
CA GLU A 53 8.78 -17.77 19.75
C GLU A 53 7.64 -17.33 18.83
N GLN A 54 6.75 -16.50 19.33
CA GLN A 54 5.59 -16.04 18.56
C GLN A 54 6.00 -14.83 17.72
N HIS A 55 5.87 -14.95 16.40
CA HIS A 55 6.02 -13.84 15.48
C HIS A 55 4.64 -13.45 14.96
N CYS A 56 4.26 -12.20 15.15
CA CYS A 56 3.00 -11.65 14.69
C CYS A 56 3.28 -10.55 13.67
N VAL A 57 2.57 -10.61 12.56
CA VAL A 57 2.49 -9.54 11.57
C VAL A 57 1.11 -8.92 11.66
N GLU A 58 1.02 -7.60 11.48
CA GLU A 58 -0.23 -6.83 11.55
C GLU A 58 -0.39 -6.02 10.27
N CYS A 59 -1.63 -5.66 9.91
CA CYS A 59 -1.93 -4.85 8.73
C CYS A 59 -1.24 -5.37 7.46
N SER A 60 -1.25 -6.70 7.29
CA SER A 60 -0.63 -7.41 6.16
C SER A 60 0.86 -7.09 5.94
N GLN A 61 1.57 -6.58 6.97
CA GLN A 61 2.94 -6.04 6.90
C GLN A 61 3.09 -4.73 6.11
N HIS A 62 1.99 -4.11 5.71
CA HIS A 62 1.97 -2.90 4.89
C HIS A 62 1.28 -1.72 5.57
N GLY A 63 1.26 -1.72 6.89
CA GLY A 63 0.71 -0.63 7.67
C GLY A 63 1.15 -0.67 9.12
N ARG A 64 0.63 0.29 9.89
CA ARG A 64 0.80 0.37 11.33
C ARG A 64 -0.56 0.18 11.99
N CYS A 65 -0.61 -0.68 12.99
CA CYS A 65 -1.79 -0.81 13.84
C CYS A 65 -1.87 0.39 14.79
N VAL A 66 -2.97 1.16 14.69
CA VAL A 66 -3.25 2.30 15.57
C VAL A 66 -4.67 2.09 16.11
N ASP A 67 -4.75 1.82 17.40
CA ASP A 67 -6.03 1.63 18.11
C ASP A 67 -6.95 0.54 17.51
N GLY A 68 -6.38 -0.50 16.88
CA GLY A 68 -7.15 -1.58 16.25
C GLY A 68 -7.54 -1.32 14.79
N GLU A 69 -7.16 -0.16 14.24
CA GLU A 69 -7.31 0.17 12.83
C GLU A 69 -5.94 0.20 12.14
N CYS A 70 -5.92 -0.14 10.85
CA CYS A 70 -4.70 -0.11 10.06
C CYS A 70 -4.50 1.24 9.38
N VAL A 71 -3.35 1.87 9.67
CA VAL A 71 -2.84 3.00 8.88
C VAL A 71 -1.87 2.46 7.85
N CYS A 72 -2.31 2.36 6.59
CA CYS A 72 -1.52 1.77 5.51
C CYS A 72 -0.34 2.65 5.10
N PHE A 73 0.76 2.00 4.71
CA PHE A 73 1.87 2.67 4.05
C PHE A 73 1.46 3.15 2.64
N PRO A 74 2.15 4.15 2.06
CA PRO A 74 1.85 4.63 0.71
C PRO A 74 1.81 3.48 -0.31
N GLY A 75 0.79 3.49 -1.18
CA GLY A 75 0.58 2.42 -2.17
C GLY A 75 -0.13 1.18 -1.65
N TRP A 76 -0.62 1.19 -0.41
CA TRP A 76 -1.41 0.10 0.17
C TRP A 76 -2.76 0.60 0.69
N GLY A 77 -3.78 -0.25 0.61
CA GLY A 77 -5.15 0.08 0.97
C GLY A 77 -5.94 -1.14 1.44
N TYR A 78 -7.26 -0.97 1.55
CA TYR A 78 -8.18 -1.83 2.29
C TYR A 78 -8.03 -1.75 3.83
N GLN A 79 -8.98 -2.35 4.54
CA GLN A 79 -9.04 -2.34 6.02
C GLN A 79 -7.82 -2.99 6.67
N ASP A 80 -7.09 -3.84 5.93
CA ASP A 80 -5.96 -4.63 6.40
C ASP A 80 -4.66 -4.35 5.63
N CYS A 81 -4.61 -3.34 4.78
CA CYS A 81 -3.46 -3.02 3.93
C CYS A 81 -3.00 -4.17 3.02
N SER A 82 -3.89 -5.09 2.66
CA SER A 82 -3.57 -6.23 1.79
C SER A 82 -3.57 -5.88 0.30
N ALA A 83 -4.26 -4.79 -0.08
CA ALA A 83 -4.39 -4.37 -1.47
C ALA A 83 -3.27 -3.40 -1.86
N VAL A 84 -2.56 -3.69 -2.95
CA VAL A 84 -1.67 -2.72 -3.59
C VAL A 84 -2.56 -1.72 -4.35
N LEU A 85 -2.44 -0.44 -3.98
CA LEU A 85 -3.10 0.64 -4.69
C LEU A 85 -2.20 1.13 -5.81
N CYS A 86 -2.80 1.48 -6.95
CA CYS A 86 -2.07 2.11 -8.02
C CYS A 86 -1.35 3.38 -7.55
N GLU A 87 -0.10 3.54 -7.99
CA GLU A 87 0.74 4.68 -7.62
C GLU A 87 0.02 5.99 -7.96
N ALA A 88 -0.16 6.83 -6.92
CA ALA A 88 -0.87 8.12 -7.01
C ALA A 88 -2.24 8.08 -7.70
N ASN A 89 -2.94 6.94 -7.65
CA ASN A 89 -4.22 6.72 -8.32
C ASN A 89 -4.18 7.08 -9.82
N CYS A 90 -3.08 6.71 -10.50
CA CYS A 90 -2.87 6.99 -11.92
C CYS A 90 -3.00 8.48 -12.26
N SER A 91 -2.47 9.33 -11.37
CA SER A 91 -2.48 10.77 -11.53
C SER A 91 -1.23 11.48 -11.00
N SER A 92 -1.02 12.70 -11.49
CA SER A 92 -0.10 13.68 -10.89
C SER A 92 -0.76 14.56 -9.80
N THR A 93 -2.10 14.64 -9.75
CA THR A 93 -2.85 15.43 -8.75
C THR A 93 -4.18 14.77 -8.38
N PRO A 94 -4.73 14.97 -7.16
CA PRO A 94 -5.99 14.32 -6.75
C PRO A 94 -7.22 14.61 -7.62
N ALA A 95 -7.18 15.65 -8.46
CA ALA A 95 -8.32 16.12 -9.25
C ALA A 95 -8.28 15.70 -10.73
N ASP A 96 -7.20 15.08 -11.21
CA ASP A 96 -6.99 14.81 -12.64
C ASP A 96 -6.52 13.37 -12.90
N VAL A 97 -7.42 12.40 -12.74
CA VAL A 97 -7.11 10.98 -12.96
C VAL A 97 -6.85 10.72 -14.44
N ARG A 98 -5.65 10.25 -14.77
CA ARG A 98 -5.11 10.09 -16.13
C ARG A 98 -4.95 8.65 -16.57
N GLY A 99 -5.52 7.71 -15.82
CA GLY A 99 -5.56 6.31 -16.18
C GLY A 99 -6.56 5.53 -15.34
N VAL A 100 -6.75 4.26 -15.69
CA VAL A 100 -7.52 3.31 -14.87
C VAL A 100 -6.54 2.47 -14.07
N CYS A 101 -6.80 2.33 -12.78
CA CYS A 101 -6.11 1.34 -11.98
C CYS A 101 -6.64 -0.05 -12.33
N VAL A 102 -5.76 -0.91 -12.85
CA VAL A 102 -6.08 -2.30 -13.17
C VAL A 102 -5.49 -3.15 -12.06
N GLU A 103 -6.37 -3.80 -11.29
CA GLU A 103 -6.00 -4.65 -10.16
C GLU A 103 -5.97 -6.12 -10.61
N ASP A 104 -4.98 -6.48 -11.42
CA ASP A 104 -4.74 -7.87 -11.80
C ASP A 104 -3.64 -8.45 -10.91
N PHE A 105 -4.05 -9.13 -9.82
CA PHE A 105 -3.11 -9.77 -8.89
C PHE A 105 -2.06 -10.61 -9.65
N PRO A 106 -0.74 -10.43 -9.43
CA PRO A 106 -0.08 -9.77 -8.29
C PRO A 106 0.36 -8.31 -8.53
N VAL A 107 -0.17 -7.62 -9.53
CA VAL A 107 0.31 -6.29 -9.94
C VAL A 107 -0.86 -5.31 -10.06
N SER A 108 -0.81 -4.21 -9.29
CA SER A 108 -1.65 -3.04 -9.59
C SER A 108 -0.90 -2.15 -10.57
N GLN A 109 -1.44 -1.95 -11.78
CA GLN A 109 -0.81 -1.10 -12.80
C GLN A 109 -1.80 -0.06 -13.32
N CYS A 110 -1.30 1.13 -13.57
CA CYS A 110 -2.05 2.16 -14.27
C CYS A 110 -2.09 1.92 -15.77
N HIS A 111 -3.29 1.78 -16.32
CA HIS A 111 -3.53 1.88 -17.75
C HIS A 111 -3.84 3.32 -18.11
N CYS A 112 -2.87 4.03 -18.69
CA CYS A 112 -2.97 5.47 -18.94
C CYS A 112 -3.92 5.83 -20.10
N PHE A 113 -4.62 6.94 -19.94
CA PHE A 113 -5.49 7.51 -20.96
C PHE A 113 -4.68 8.29 -22.00
N GLY A 114 -5.08 8.18 -23.28
CA GLY A 114 -4.64 9.07 -24.35
C GLY A 114 -3.10 9.17 -24.46
N HIS A 115 -2.58 10.38 -24.22
CA HIS A 115 -1.17 10.74 -24.35
C HIS A 115 -0.45 10.81 -22.99
N TRP A 116 -0.87 10.01 -22.01
CA TRP A 116 -0.18 9.88 -20.73
C TRP A 116 0.62 8.57 -20.64
N SER A 117 1.71 8.58 -19.89
CA SER A 117 2.59 7.43 -19.62
C SER A 117 3.23 7.50 -18.23
N GLY A 118 4.07 6.51 -17.92
CA GLY A 118 4.68 6.33 -16.59
C GLY A 118 3.84 5.44 -15.68
N SER A 119 4.40 5.03 -14.54
CA SER A 119 3.75 4.12 -13.58
C SER A 119 2.46 4.69 -12.96
N ASN A 120 2.32 6.02 -12.97
CA ASN A 120 1.17 6.76 -12.44
C ASN A 120 0.53 7.72 -13.47
N CYS A 121 0.80 7.57 -14.77
CA CYS A 121 0.24 8.42 -15.83
C CYS A 121 0.50 9.94 -15.67
N SER A 122 1.61 10.30 -15.03
CA SER A 122 2.00 11.71 -14.85
C SER A 122 2.85 12.26 -16.00
N GLU A 123 3.36 11.41 -16.88
CA GLU A 123 4.24 11.80 -17.99
C GLU A 123 3.43 11.98 -19.28
N LEU A 124 3.74 13.03 -20.05
CA LEU A 124 3.14 13.23 -21.38
C LEU A 124 3.91 12.45 -22.45
N LEU A 125 3.21 11.67 -23.25
CA LEU A 125 3.72 11.09 -24.48
C LEU A 125 3.96 12.20 -25.50
N CYS A 126 5.19 12.28 -26.00
CA CYS A 126 5.49 13.11 -27.17
C CYS A 126 5.19 12.36 -28.47
N LEU A 127 4.77 13.12 -29.49
CA LEU A 127 4.50 12.59 -30.82
C LEU A 127 5.71 11.80 -31.33
N ASN A 128 5.50 10.55 -31.71
CA ASN A 128 6.51 9.59 -32.18
C ASN A 128 7.78 9.50 -31.31
N GLY A 129 7.69 9.79 -30.00
CA GLY A 129 8.85 9.80 -29.11
C GLY A 129 9.93 10.80 -29.56
N CYS A 130 9.51 11.92 -30.15
CA CYS A 130 10.41 12.90 -30.78
C CYS A 130 11.34 12.29 -31.83
N SER A 131 10.90 11.21 -32.49
CA SER A 131 11.66 10.47 -33.50
C SER A 131 13.08 10.07 -33.08
N GLN A 132 13.35 10.03 -31.77
CA GLN A 132 14.68 9.85 -31.19
C GLN A 132 15.70 10.95 -31.57
N HIS A 133 15.25 12.11 -32.05
CA HIS A 133 16.07 13.26 -32.43
C HIS A 133 15.68 14.52 -31.64
N GLY A 134 15.33 14.32 -30.38
CA GLY A 134 14.98 15.42 -29.49
C GLY A 134 14.53 14.92 -28.11
N ARG A 135 14.29 15.88 -27.22
CA ARG A 135 13.80 15.64 -25.87
C ARG A 135 12.32 15.95 -25.77
N CYS A 136 11.56 15.04 -25.16
CA CYS A 136 10.17 15.30 -24.79
C CYS A 136 10.11 16.24 -23.58
N VAL A 137 9.46 17.39 -23.72
CA VAL A 137 9.26 18.38 -22.65
C VAL A 137 7.81 18.81 -22.63
N ALA A 138 7.09 18.41 -21.57
CA ALA A 138 5.67 18.74 -21.38
C ALA A 138 4.80 18.43 -22.63
N GLY A 139 5.03 17.27 -23.27
CA GLY A 139 4.28 16.82 -24.46
C GLY A 139 4.72 17.46 -25.78
N SER A 140 5.73 18.33 -25.77
CA SER A 140 6.32 18.94 -26.98
C SER A 140 7.76 18.47 -27.18
N CYS A 141 8.15 18.26 -28.43
CA CYS A 141 9.51 17.87 -28.78
C CYS A 141 10.43 19.08 -28.91
N VAL A 142 11.52 19.08 -28.15
CA VAL A 142 12.64 19.98 -28.32
C VAL A 142 13.68 19.25 -29.17
N CYS A 143 13.81 19.63 -30.44
CA CYS A 143 14.64 18.90 -31.39
C CYS A 143 16.13 19.16 -31.23
N ASP A 144 16.92 18.13 -31.53
CA ASP A 144 18.37 18.21 -31.64
C ASP A 144 18.76 19.03 -32.88
N GLU A 145 20.01 19.47 -32.93
CA GLU A 145 20.50 20.34 -34.01
C GLU A 145 20.31 19.72 -35.41
N GLY A 146 19.75 20.51 -36.34
CA GLY A 146 19.43 20.07 -37.71
C GLY A 146 18.08 19.38 -37.86
N TYR A 147 17.47 18.91 -36.76
CA TYR A 147 16.12 18.33 -36.75
C TYR A 147 15.04 19.36 -36.41
N HIS A 148 13.86 19.17 -36.99
CA HIS A 148 12.71 20.04 -36.84
C HIS A 148 11.41 19.30 -37.13
N GLY A 149 10.28 20.01 -37.02
CA GLY A 149 8.94 19.44 -37.08
C GLY A 149 8.40 19.12 -35.68
N ALA A 150 7.12 18.73 -35.61
CA ALA A 150 6.43 18.51 -34.33
C ALA A 150 7.00 17.33 -33.53
N ASP A 151 7.66 16.39 -34.20
CA ASP A 151 8.25 15.18 -33.64
C ASP A 151 9.73 14.99 -34.03
N CYS A 152 10.42 16.04 -34.49
CA CYS A 152 11.83 15.98 -34.89
C CYS A 152 12.16 14.95 -35.99
N SER A 153 11.19 14.64 -36.86
CA SER A 153 11.39 13.72 -37.99
C SER A 153 12.00 14.39 -39.22
N LEU A 154 11.96 15.73 -39.32
CA LEU A 154 12.46 16.46 -40.48
C LEU A 154 13.90 16.90 -40.23
N PHE A 155 14.82 16.56 -41.13
CA PHE A 155 16.22 17.00 -41.07
C PHE A 155 16.48 18.04 -42.17
N PHE A 156 17.12 19.16 -41.84
CA PHE A 156 17.58 20.11 -42.86
C PHE A 156 18.79 19.52 -43.59
N PHE A 157 18.59 19.08 -44.83
CA PHE A 157 19.70 18.97 -45.77
C PHE A 157 20.05 20.37 -46.26
N SER A 158 21.18 20.91 -45.81
CA SER A 158 21.83 22.01 -46.50
C SER A 158 22.24 21.51 -47.89
N LEU A 159 21.49 21.93 -48.92
CA LEU A 159 21.86 21.84 -50.33
C LEU A 159 22.89 22.92 -50.67
#